data_AF-A0A7W0GXY1-F1
#
_entry.id   AF-A0A7W0GXY1-F1
#
_cell.length_a   1.000
_cell.length_b   1.000
_cell.length_c   1.000
_cell.angle_alpha   90.00
_cell.angle_beta   90.00
_cell.angle_gamma   90.00
#
_symmetry.space_group_name_H-M   'P 1'
#
loop_
_entity.id
_entity.type
_entity.pdbx_description
1 polymer ?
#
loop_
_entity_poly.entity_id
_entity_poly.type
_entity_poly.pdbx_seq_one_letter_code
_entity_poly.pdbx_strand_id
1 'polypeptide(L)'
;MITREDIQSFLDRLDGGSLTVMEIEPNLWLARTGDEAEVVVNYAPPVVILRVRVMELPGSEPRRGELFRQLLEYNARDLVHGSYGVEGDHVVLTDTLELADLDYSEFEASFDSITLALAS
;
A
#
# COMPACT_ATOMS: atom_id res chain seq x y z
N MET A 1 -22.26 2.67 0.62
CA MET A 1 -21.11 2.84 -0.28
C MET A 1 -20.15 3.74 0.43
N ILE A 2 -18.93 3.26 0.64
CA ILE A 2 -17.88 4.00 1.33
C ILE A 2 -17.56 5.28 0.54
N THR A 3 -17.45 6.38 1.29
CA THR A 3 -17.13 7.71 0.78
C THR A 3 -15.68 8.08 1.10
N ARG A 4 -15.23 9.20 0.55
CA ARG A 4 -13.93 9.78 0.88
C ARG A 4 -13.81 10.07 2.39
N GLU A 5 -14.87 10.58 2.99
CA GLU A 5 -14.93 10.90 4.42
C GLU A 5 -14.86 9.64 5.30
N ASP A 6 -15.39 8.51 4.82
CA ASP A 6 -15.24 7.23 5.50
C ASP A 6 -13.78 6.73 5.45
N ILE A 7 -13.07 6.88 4.32
CA ILE A 7 -11.64 6.57 4.22
C ILE A 7 -10.80 7.43 5.15
N GLN A 8 -11.08 8.74 5.23
CA GLN A 8 -10.43 9.62 6.21
C GLN A 8 -10.69 9.11 7.64
N SER A 9 -11.92 8.72 7.95
CA SER A 9 -12.27 8.18 9.27
C SER A 9 -11.56 6.87 9.59
N PHE A 10 -11.28 6.02 8.59
CA PHE A 10 -10.48 4.81 8.77
C PHE A 10 -9.01 5.15 9.05
N LEU A 11 -8.43 6.09 8.31
CA LEU A 11 -7.07 6.59 8.53
C LEU A 11 -6.89 7.20 9.93
N ASP A 12 -7.87 8.00 10.37
CA ASP A 12 -7.88 8.60 11.71
C ASP A 12 -8.03 7.54 12.82
N ARG A 13 -8.62 6.38 12.52
CA ARG A 13 -8.83 5.29 13.47
C ARG A 13 -7.63 4.36 13.61
N LEU A 14 -6.86 4.14 12.53
CA LEU A 14 -5.57 3.42 12.57
C LEU A 14 -4.60 4.06 13.57
N ASP A 15 -4.74 5.37 13.77
CA ASP A 15 -3.91 6.21 14.63
C ASP A 15 -4.12 5.95 16.13
N GLY A 16 -3.65 4.83 16.65
CA GLY A 16 -3.35 4.72 18.09
C GLY A 16 -2.37 5.79 18.63
N GLY A 17 -1.98 6.80 17.83
CA GLY A 17 -1.13 7.95 18.16
C GLY A 17 0.21 7.99 17.39
N SER A 18 0.43 7.08 16.44
CA SER A 18 1.72 6.89 15.75
C SER A 18 1.66 7.05 14.24
N LEU A 19 0.48 7.32 13.65
CA LEU A 19 0.32 7.48 12.21
C LEU A 19 0.16 8.97 11.87
N THR A 20 1.08 9.51 11.08
CA THR A 20 0.93 10.88 10.56
C THR A 20 0.27 10.83 9.19
N VAL A 21 -0.97 11.30 9.11
CA VAL A 21 -1.74 11.33 7.86
C VAL A 21 -1.78 12.76 7.30
N MET A 22 -1.43 12.92 6.04
CA MET A 22 -1.51 14.18 5.31
C MET A 22 -2.18 13.98 3.96
N GLU A 23 -3.21 14.75 3.66
CA GLU A 23 -3.74 14.82 2.30
C GLU A 23 -2.79 15.65 1.43
N ILE A 24 -2.28 15.03 0.36
CA ILE A 24 -1.32 15.66 -0.56
C ILE A 24 -1.99 16.14 -1.85
N GLU A 25 -3.07 15.49 -2.26
CA GLU A 25 -3.94 15.89 -3.37
C GLU A 25 -5.38 15.46 -3.05
N PRO A 26 -6.41 16.02 -3.72
CA PRO A 26 -7.79 15.58 -3.50
C PRO A 26 -7.95 14.07 -3.67
N ASN A 27 -8.40 13.39 -2.61
CA ASN A 27 -8.57 11.93 -2.53
C ASN A 27 -7.28 11.12 -2.38
N LEU A 28 -6.14 11.78 -2.12
CA LEU A 28 -4.83 11.15 -2.01
C LEU A 28 -4.18 11.52 -0.68
N TRP A 29 -3.99 10.53 0.17
CA TRP A 29 -3.33 10.69 1.47
C TRP A 29 -1.97 10.01 1.48
N LEU A 30 -1.03 10.66 2.14
CA LEU A 30 0.23 10.09 2.57
C LEU A 30 0.13 9.77 4.06
N ALA A 31 0.15 8.49 4.41
CA ALA A 31 0.16 7.99 5.76
C ALA A 31 1.57 7.51 6.12
N ARG A 32 2.20 8.15 7.11
CA ARG A 32 3.53 7.80 7.62
C ARG A 32 3.42 7.04 8.94
N THR A 33 4.00 5.86 9.00
CA THR A 33 4.11 5.09 10.23
C THR A 33 5.31 5.56 11.06
N GLY A 34 5.34 5.19 12.34
CA GLY A 34 6.46 5.51 13.24
C GLY A 34 7.82 4.95 12.79
N ASP A 35 7.83 3.92 11.95
CA ASP A 35 9.04 3.30 11.37
C ASP A 35 9.41 3.91 10.00
N GLU A 36 8.91 5.11 9.70
CA GLU A 36 9.11 5.88 8.45
C GLU A 36 8.55 5.23 7.17
N ALA A 37 7.72 4.19 7.26
CA ALA A 37 7.04 3.65 6.09
C ALA A 37 5.99 4.65 5.57
N GLU A 38 6.05 4.95 4.27
CA GLU A 38 5.14 5.85 3.58
C GLU A 38 4.12 5.07 2.77
N VAL A 39 2.86 5.06 3.24
CA VAL A 39 1.72 4.45 2.56
C VAL A 39 0.91 5.55 1.88
N VAL A 40 0.80 5.46 0.56
CA VAL A 40 -0.11 6.27 -0.23
C VAL A 40 -1.47 5.60 -0.27
N VAL A 41 -2.51 6.31 0.14
CA VAL A 41 -3.91 5.85 0.07
C VAL A 41 -4.64 6.73 -0.93
N ASN A 42 -5.22 6.13 -1.96
CA ASN A 42 -5.92 6.83 -3.03
C ASN A 42 -7.37 6.35 -3.12
N TYR A 43 -8.31 7.24 -2.82
CA TYR A 43 -9.73 6.99 -3.03
C TYR A 43 -10.08 7.26 -4.49
N ALA A 44 -10.24 6.17 -5.26
CA ALA A 44 -10.48 6.19 -6.71
C ALA A 44 -11.68 5.29 -7.04
N PRO A 45 -12.93 5.76 -6.80
CA PRO A 45 -14.13 4.94 -6.99
C PRO A 45 -14.14 4.19 -8.34
N PRO A 46 -14.47 2.89 -8.34
CA PRO A 46 -15.14 2.14 -7.27
C PRO A 46 -14.20 1.49 -6.23
N VAL A 47 -12.91 1.85 -6.19
CA VAL A 47 -11.92 1.23 -5.29
C VAL A 47 -11.20 2.26 -4.41
N VAL A 48 -10.54 1.77 -3.37
CA VAL A 48 -9.44 2.47 -2.71
C VAL A 48 -8.15 1.69 -2.95
N ILE A 49 -7.07 2.41 -3.24
CA ILE A 49 -5.77 1.83 -3.57
C ILE A 49 -4.80 2.20 -2.46
N LEU A 50 -4.17 1.19 -1.86
CA LEU A 50 -3.06 1.38 -0.92
C LEU A 50 -1.77 1.06 -1.66
N ARG A 51 -0.77 1.93 -1.60
CA ARG A 51 0.50 1.76 -2.28
C ARG A 51 1.66 2.16 -1.40
N VAL A 52 2.74 1.38 -1.44
CA VAL A 52 4.02 1.73 -0.85
C VAL A 52 5.15 1.57 -1.85
N ARG A 53 6.18 2.38 -1.70
CA ARG A 53 7.46 2.18 -2.37
C ARG A 53 8.32 1.23 -1.54
N VAL A 54 8.80 0.15 -2.16
CA VAL A 54 9.59 -0.89 -1.50
C VAL A 54 11.08 -0.61 -1.66
N MET A 55 11.56 -0.47 -2.91
CA MET A 55 12.97 -0.23 -3.19
C MET A 55 13.18 0.35 -4.59
N GLU A 56 14.38 0.89 -4.84
CA GLU A 56 14.84 1.19 -6.20
C GLU A 56 15.27 -0.08 -6.94
N LEU A 57 15.02 -0.12 -8.24
CA LEU A 57 15.47 -1.21 -9.08
C LEU A 57 17.00 -1.27 -9.13
N PRO A 58 17.62 -2.46 -9.01
CA PRO A 58 19.06 -2.61 -9.17
C PRO A 58 19.54 -2.05 -10.51
N GLY A 59 20.69 -1.39 -10.56
CA GLY A 59 21.21 -0.80 -11.81
C GLY A 59 21.62 -1.82 -12.88
N SER A 60 21.90 -3.08 -12.52
CA SER A 60 22.37 -4.11 -13.45
C SER A 60 21.24 -5.03 -13.92
N GLU A 61 21.19 -5.32 -15.23
CA GLU A 61 20.15 -6.17 -15.83
C GLU A 61 20.08 -7.59 -15.25
N PRO A 62 21.19 -8.32 -14.98
CA PRO A 62 21.10 -9.66 -14.42
C PRO A 62 20.40 -9.69 -13.06
N ARG A 63 20.69 -8.70 -12.20
CA ARG A 63 20.05 -8.59 -10.87
C ARG A 63 18.58 -8.23 -10.96
N ARG A 64 18.17 -7.44 -11.96
CA ARG A 64 16.75 -7.15 -12.21
C ARG A 64 15.99 -8.41 -12.61
N GLY A 65 16.55 -9.24 -13.48
CA GLY A 65 15.91 -10.50 -13.88
C GLY A 65 15.68 -11.45 -12.69
N GLU A 66 16.67 -11.57 -11.80
CA GLU A 66 16.55 -12.36 -10.57
C GLU A 66 15.48 -11.78 -9.62
N LEU A 67 15.50 -10.46 -9.41
CA LEU A 67 14.51 -9.76 -8.60
C LEU A 67 13.09 -9.95 -9.15
N PHE A 68 12.87 -9.78 -10.44
CA PHE A 68 11.53 -9.92 -11.03
C PHE A 68 10.97 -11.33 -10.87
N ARG A 69 11.81 -12.37 -11.01
CA ARG A 69 11.39 -13.74 -10.71
C ARG A 69 11.01 -13.88 -9.24
N GLN A 70 11.80 -13.34 -8.32
CA GLN A 70 11.49 -13.37 -6.89
C GLN A 70 10.17 -12.66 -6.57
N LEU A 71 9.94 -11.46 -7.11
CA LEU A 71 8.69 -10.72 -6.89
C LEU A 71 7.47 -11.49 -7.42
N LEU A 72 7.58 -12.16 -8.57
CA LEU A 72 6.52 -13.03 -9.09
C LEU A 72 6.28 -14.26 -8.21
N GLU A 73 7.33 -14.83 -7.63
CA GLU A 73 7.22 -15.94 -6.68
C GLU A 73 6.57 -15.49 -5.37
N TYR A 74 6.92 -14.29 -4.87
CA TYR A 74 6.29 -13.70 -3.69
C TYR A 74 4.81 -13.42 -3.92
N ASN A 75 4.45 -12.84 -5.07
CA ASN A 75 3.04 -12.66 -5.48
C ASN A 75 2.26 -13.98 -5.51
N ALA A 76 2.92 -15.12 -5.70
CA ALA A 76 2.27 -16.43 -5.80
C ALA A 76 2.21 -17.21 -4.48
N ARG A 77 3.03 -16.87 -3.48
CA ARG A 77 3.21 -17.71 -2.27
C ARG A 77 3.03 -16.96 -0.96
N ASP A 78 3.65 -15.80 -0.85
CA ASP A 78 3.87 -15.14 0.43
C ASP A 78 2.98 -13.91 0.60
N LEU A 79 2.58 -13.28 -0.52
CA LEU A 79 1.73 -12.10 -0.50
C LEU A 79 0.25 -12.49 -0.39
N VAL A 80 -0.38 -12.11 0.73
CA VAL A 80 -1.79 -12.39 1.00
C VAL A 80 -2.72 -11.41 0.26
N HIS A 81 -2.33 -10.14 0.20
CA HIS A 81 -3.09 -9.07 -0.45
C HIS A 81 -2.19 -8.19 -1.31
N GLY A 82 -2.74 -7.70 -2.43
CA GLY A 82 -2.03 -6.83 -3.36
C GLY A 82 -1.08 -7.55 -4.34
N SER A 83 -0.16 -6.77 -4.89
CA SER A 83 0.86 -7.26 -5.82
C SER A 83 2.10 -6.36 -5.83
N TYR A 84 3.28 -6.98 -5.97
CA TYR A 84 4.48 -6.27 -6.37
C TYR A 84 4.40 -5.86 -7.83
N GLY A 85 4.75 -4.60 -8.09
CA GLY A 85 4.80 -3.99 -9.42
C GLY A 85 6.02 -3.07 -9.59
N VAL A 86 6.14 -2.50 -10.78
CA VAL A 86 7.21 -1.54 -11.12
C VAL A 86 6.58 -0.23 -11.54
N GLU A 87 7.02 0.86 -10.93
CA GLU A 87 6.64 2.24 -11.29
C GLU A 87 7.91 3.07 -11.49
N GLY A 88 8.20 3.39 -12.76
CA GLY A 88 9.47 4.02 -13.13
C GLY A 88 10.67 3.12 -12.79
N ASP A 89 11.54 3.60 -11.92
CA ASP A 89 12.73 2.92 -11.39
C ASP A 89 12.51 2.32 -9.98
N HIS A 90 11.25 2.20 -9.53
CA HIS A 90 10.91 1.69 -8.22
C HIS A 90 10.09 0.40 -8.27
N VAL A 91 10.35 -0.49 -7.31
CA VAL A 91 9.42 -1.55 -6.93
C VAL A 91 8.39 -0.95 -5.99
N VAL A 92 7.12 -1.19 -6.29
CA VAL A 92 5.99 -0.79 -5.47
C VAL A 92 5.19 -2.01 -5.06
N LEU A 93 4.58 -1.96 -3.89
CA LEU A 93 3.55 -2.91 -3.46
C LEU A 93 2.23 -2.16 -3.46
N THR A 94 1.23 -2.70 -4.17
CA THR A 94 -0.09 -2.09 -4.31
C THR A 94 -1.17 -3.09 -3.93
N ASP A 95 -2.12 -2.67 -3.11
CA ASP A 95 -3.36 -3.39 -2.84
C ASP A 95 -4.57 -2.53 -3.22
N THR A 96 -5.67 -3.18 -3.60
CA THR A 96 -6.86 -2.51 -4.13
C THR A 96 -8.11 -3.14 -3.55
N LEU A 97 -8.90 -2.33 -2.84
CA LEU A 97 -10.09 -2.77 -2.11
C LEU A 97 -11.34 -2.15 -2.74
N GLU A 98 -12.39 -2.97 -2.90
CA GLU A 98 -13.65 -2.53 -3.50
C GLU A 98 -14.53 -1.78 -2.49
N LEU A 99 -14.97 -0.55 -2.82
CA LEU A 99 -15.74 0.31 -1.91
C LEU A 99 -17.17 -0.16 -1.65
N ALA A 100 -17.66 -1.15 -2.40
CA ALA A 100 -19.03 -1.64 -2.31
C ALA A 100 -19.31 -2.28 -0.94
N ASP A 101 -18.37 -3.11 -0.48
CA ASP A 101 -18.48 -3.93 0.72
C ASP A 101 -17.38 -3.65 1.76
N LEU A 102 -16.45 -2.73 1.45
CA LEU A 102 -15.32 -2.39 2.32
C LEU A 102 -15.76 -1.99 3.72
N ASP A 103 -15.20 -2.65 4.73
CA ASP A 103 -15.28 -2.25 6.13
C ASP A 103 -13.91 -1.84 6.70
N TYR A 104 -13.93 -1.31 7.93
CA TYR A 104 -12.70 -0.86 8.59
C TYR A 104 -11.71 -2.01 8.83
N SER A 105 -12.20 -3.21 9.16
CA SER A 105 -11.30 -4.34 9.47
C SER A 105 -10.58 -4.87 8.24
N GLU A 106 -11.23 -4.83 7.07
CA GLU A 106 -10.59 -5.12 5.78
C GLU A 106 -9.55 -4.06 5.41
N PHE A 107 -9.87 -2.77 5.61
CA PHE A 107 -8.93 -1.68 5.38
C PHE A 107 -7.70 -1.78 6.31
N GLU A 108 -7.92 -2.03 7.60
CA GLU A 108 -6.89 -2.21 8.62
C GLU A 108 -5.99 -3.42 8.28
N ALA A 109 -6.58 -4.57 7.94
CA ALA A 109 -5.82 -5.77 7.57
C ALA A 109 -4.96 -5.54 6.32
N SER A 110 -5.48 -4.82 5.32
CA SER A 110 -4.71 -4.47 4.11
C SER A 110 -3.55 -3.53 4.43
N PHE A 111 -3.79 -2.49 5.24
CA PHE A 111 -2.76 -1.55 5.68
C PHE A 111 -1.65 -2.23 6.48
N ASP A 112 -2.01 -3.08 7.44
CA ASP A 112 -1.07 -3.86 8.25
C ASP A 112 -0.27 -4.85 7.40
N SER A 113 -0.93 -5.53 6.45
CA SER A 113 -0.25 -6.47 5.54
C SER A 113 0.81 -5.77 4.70
N ILE A 114 0.51 -4.59 4.16
CA ILE A 114 1.44 -3.81 3.35
C ILE A 114 2.62 -3.31 4.19
N THR A 115 2.35 -2.79 5.40
CA THR A 115 3.39 -2.25 6.27
C THR A 115 4.31 -3.36 6.81
N LEU A 116 3.78 -4.53 7.14
CA LEU A 116 4.57 -5.71 7.52
C LEU A 116 5.53 -6.16 6.41
N ALA A 117 5.07 -6.12 5.15
CA ALA A 117 5.89 -6.47 4.00
C ALA A 117 7.07 -5.51 3.78
N LEU A 118 7.04 -4.30 4.33
CA LEU A 118 8.17 -3.35 4.32
C LEU A 118 9.16 -3.57 5.45
N ALA A 119 8.70 -4.10 6.59
CA ALA A 119 9.54 -4.35 7.77
C ALA A 119 10.36 -5.66 7.68
N SER A 120 10.11 -6.48 6.65
CA SER A 120 10.68 -7.82 6.44
C SER A 120 11.85 -7.79 5.46
#